data_AF-A0A9X0QJT2-F1
#
_entry.id   AF-A0A9X0QJT2-F1
#
_cell.length_a   1.000
_cell.length_b   1.000
_cell.length_c   1.000
_cell.angle_alpha   90.00
_cell.angle_beta   90.00
_cell.angle_gamma   90.00
#
_symmetry.space_group_name_H-M   'P 1'
#
loop_
_entity.id
_entity.type
_entity.pdbx_description
1 polymer ?
#
loop_
_entity_poly.entity_id
_entity_poly.type
_entity_poly.pdbx_seq_one_letter_code
_entity_poly.pdbx_strand_id
1 'polypeptide(L)' 'MMRYSVCFLQGNTLIGTHWKFTDPEMIISLMESANCRFRDIQLVRQQLKERKPGSIDIELSQEQFDRLRSRKQKIQRKN' A
#
# COMPACT_ATOMS: atom_id res chain seq x y z
N MET A 1 -16.49 10.96 -2.08
CA MET A 1 -15.77 9.74 -1.66
C MET A 1 -14.28 10.06 -1.70
N MET A 2 -13.57 10.03 -0.56
CA MET A 2 -12.13 10.31 -0.54
C MET A 2 -11.38 9.14 -1.20
N ARG A 3 -10.38 9.46 -2.03
CA ARG A 3 -9.52 8.47 -2.70
C ARG A 3 -8.11 8.62 -2.17
N TYR A 4 -7.54 7.53 -1.70
CA TYR A 4 -6.15 7.42 -1.28
C TYR A 4 -5.33 6.92 -2.46
N SER A 5 -4.20 7.57 -2.72
CA SER A 5 -3.20 7.07 -3.66
C SER A 5 -2.01 6.55 -2.87
N VAL A 6 -1.46 5.42 -3.25
CA VAL A 6 -0.32 4.79 -2.59
C VAL A 6 0.78 4.61 -3.61
N CYS A 7 1.93 5.21 -3.36
CA CYS A 7 3.17 5.06 -4.11
C CYS A 7 4.08 4.09 -3.38
N PHE A 8 4.80 3.26 -4.12
CA PHE A 8 5.78 2.35 -3.55
C PHE A 8 7.17 2.79 -3.98
N LEU A 9 8.07 2.96 -3.02
CA LEU A 9 9.42 3.44 -3.23
C LEU A 9 10.42 2.38 -2.77
N GLN A 10 11.57 2.28 -3.44
CA GLN A 10 12.76 1.57 -2.98
C GLN A 10 13.90 2.58 -2.88
N GLY A 11 14.18 3.06 -1.66
CA GLY A 11 14.98 4.27 -1.48
C GLY A 11 14.27 5.47 -2.15
N ASN A 12 14.95 6.15 -3.08
CA ASN A 12 14.38 7.29 -3.81
C ASN A 12 13.72 6.91 -5.15
N THR A 13 13.62 5.62 -5.47
CA THR A 13 13.11 5.15 -6.76
C THR A 13 11.69 4.64 -6.62
N LEU A 14 10.77 5.13 -7.45
CA LEU A 14 9.42 4.58 -7.56
C LEU A 14 9.47 3.15 -8.12
N ILE A 15 8.92 2.21 -7.37
CA ILE A 15 8.76 0.82 -7.80
C ILE A 15 7.29 0.54 -8.12
N GLY A 16 7.02 0.21 -9.38
CA GLY A 16 5.69 -0.16 -9.84
C GLY A 16 4.72 1.01 -10.04
N THR A 17 3.42 0.75 -9.79
CA THR A 17 2.34 1.68 -10.12
C THR A 17 1.62 2.20 -8.89
N HIS A 18 1.09 3.43 -8.99
CA HIS A 18 0.23 4.01 -7.97
C HIS A 18 -1.02 3.17 -7.76
N TRP A 19 -1.32 2.84 -6.51
CA TRP A 19 -2.53 2.12 -6.16
C TRP A 19 -3.55 3.08 -5.58
N LYS A 20 -4.77 3.03 -6.11
CA LYS A 20 -5.88 3.84 -5.63
C LYS A 20 -6.81 3.00 -4.76
N PHE A 21 -7.16 3.52 -3.60
CA PHE A 21 -8.07 2.90 -2.66
C PHE A 21 -9.14 3.89 -2.23
N THR A 22 -10.37 3.41 -2.08
CA THR A 22 -11.46 4.17 -1.44
C THR A 22 -11.55 3.89 0.05
N ASP A 23 -11.04 2.73 0.47
CA ASP A 23 -11.02 2.28 1.86
C ASP A 23 -9.56 2.18 2.36
N PRO A 24 -9.17 2.95 3.39
CA PRO A 24 -7.84 2.87 4.01
C PRO A 24 -7.52 1.50 4.60
N GLU A 25 -8.51 0.75 5.10
CA GLU A 25 -8.28 -0.57 5.71
C GLU A 25 -7.87 -1.62 4.67
N MET A 26 -8.25 -1.40 3.40
CA MET A 26 -7.92 -2.32 2.31
C MET A 26 -6.41 -2.40 2.06
N ILE A 27 -5.69 -1.27 2.09
CA ILE A 27 -4.22 -1.29 1.89
C ILE A 27 -3.51 -1.90 3.10
N ILE A 28 -4.00 -1.63 4.32
CA ILE A 28 -3.45 -2.19 5.56
C ILE A 28 -3.55 -3.72 5.53
N SER A 29 -4.74 -4.26 5.25
CA SER A 29 -4.96 -5.70 5.16
C SER A 29 -4.10 -6.34 4.06
N LEU A 30 -3.91 -5.65 2.94
CA LEU A 30 -3.03 -6.09 1.86
C LEU A 30 -1.58 -6.21 2.32
N MET A 31 -1.06 -5.19 3.01
CA MET A 31 0.30 -5.17 3.55
C MET A 31 0.51 -6.24 4.62
N GLU A 32 -0.45 -6.43 5.52
CA GLU A 32 -0.43 -7.51 6.50
C GLU A 32 -0.40 -8.89 5.81
N SER A 33 -1.22 -9.10 4.78
CA SER A 33 -1.28 -10.36 4.02
C SER A 33 -0.01 -10.65 3.20
N ALA A 34 0.73 -9.59 2.83
CA ALA A 34 1.99 -9.68 2.10
C ALA A 34 3.22 -9.79 3.02
N ASN A 35 3.01 -9.77 4.35
CA ASN A 35 4.05 -9.81 5.36
C ASN A 35 5.05 -8.64 5.21
N CYS A 36 4.55 -7.45 4.86
CA CYS A 36 5.32 -6.21 4.85
C CYS A 36 5.73 -5.81 6.29
N ARG A 37 6.83 -5.07 6.45
CA ARG A 37 7.35 -4.73 7.78
C ARG A 37 6.35 -3.86 8.57
N PHE A 38 6.24 -4.12 9.87
CA PHE A 38 5.30 -3.45 10.77
C PHE A 38 5.51 -1.93 10.88
N ARG A 39 6.76 -1.45 10.72
CA ARG A 39 7.10 -0.02 10.74
C ARG A 39 6.41 0.74 9.61
N ASP A 40 6.32 0.13 8.42
CA ASP A 40 5.69 0.75 7.25
C ASP A 40 4.16 0.73 7.39
N ILE A 41 3.59 -0.31 8.02
CA ILE A 41 2.16 -0.41 8.31
C ILE A 41 1.70 0.66 9.30
N GLN A 42 2.49 0.94 10.35
CA GLN A 42 2.17 1.99 11.32
C GLN A 42 2.21 3.39 10.69
N LEU A 43 3.20 3.66 9.84
CA LEU A 43 3.31 4.92 9.11
C LEU A 43 2.09 5.13 8.18
N VAL A 44 1.72 4.09 7.42
CA VAL A 44 0.54 4.10 6.55
C VAL A 44 -0.73 4.32 7.37
N ARG A 45 -0.90 3.59 8.49
CA ARG A 45 -2.03 3.81 9.42
C ARG A 45 -2.09 5.24 9.93
N GLN A 46 -0.95 5.83 10.30
CA GLN A 46 -0.90 7.19 10.78
C GLN A 46 -1.26 8.20 9.68
N GLN A 47 -0.69 8.06 8.49
CA GLN A 47 -0.99 8.95 7.35
C GLN A 47 -2.46 8.84 6.89
N LEU A 48 -3.04 7.64 6.91
CA LEU A 48 -4.45 7.41 6.64
C LEU A 48 -5.34 8.03 7.74
N LYS A 49 -4.95 7.89 9.02
CA LYS A 49 -5.69 8.41 10.18
C LYS A 49 -5.66 9.93 10.26
N GLU A 50 -4.56 10.57 9.87
CA GLU A 50 -4.42 12.03 9.80
C GLU A 50 -5.27 12.67 8.69
N ARG A 51 -6.06 11.87 7.95
CA ARG A 51 -7.02 12.33 6.93
C ARG A 51 -6.41 13.32 5.95
N LYS A 52 -5.14 13.14 5.56
CA LYS A 52 -4.58 13.85 4.42
C LYS A 52 -5.01 13.08 3.16
N PRO A 53 -6.04 13.52 2.41
CA PRO A 53 -6.29 12.96 1.10
C PRO A 53 -5.06 13.24 0.22
N GLY A 54 -4.38 12.19 -0.23
CA GLY A 54 -3.11 12.37 -0.95
C GLY A 54 -2.44 11.07 -1.36
N SER A 55 -1.22 11.23 -1.84
CA SER A 55 -0.27 10.15 -2.10
C SER A 55 0.45 9.77 -0.83
N ILE A 56 0.38 8.49 -0.48
CA ILE A 56 1.11 7.86 0.63
C ILE A 56 2.29 7.14 0.02
N ASP A 57 3.48 7.52 0.42
CA ASP A 57 4.69 6.86 -0.03
C ASP A 57 5.05 5.76 0.95
N ILE A 58 5.20 4.54 0.44
CA ILE A 58 5.54 3.35 1.21
C ILE A 58 6.88 2.82 0.71
N GLU A 59 7.85 2.75 1.59
CA GLU A 59 9.14 2.16 1.26
C GLU A 59 9.07 0.63 1.37
N LEU A 60 9.37 -0.07 0.27
CA LEU A 60 9.38 -1.54 0.18
C LEU A 60 10.56 -1.99 -0.68
N SER A 61 11.05 -3.21 -0.43
CA SER A 61 11.92 -3.88 -1.41
C SER A 61 11.11 -4.35 -2.62
N GLN A 62 11.79 -4.52 -3.77
CA GLN A 62 11.18 -5.09 -4.98
C GLN A 62 10.47 -6.42 -4.70
N GLU A 63 11.08 -7.29 -3.89
CA GLU A 63 10.49 -8.58 -3.50
C GLU A 63 9.20 -8.42 -2.69
N GLN A 64 9.16 -7.46 -1.75
CA GLN A 64 7.96 -7.16 -0.97
C GLN A 64 6.85 -6.62 -1.88
N PHE A 65 7.20 -5.74 -2.82
CA PHE A 65 6.25 -5.21 -3.80
C PHE A 65 5.68 -6.32 -4.70
N ASP A 66 6.50 -7.24 -5.18
CA ASP A 66 6.03 -8.36 -6.01
C ASP A 66 5.08 -9.30 -5.27
N ARG A 67 5.35 -9.57 -3.98
CA ARG A 67 4.43 -10.31 -3.10
C ARG A 67 3.12 -9.57 -2.91
N LEU A 68 3.17 -8.27 -2.63
CA LEU A 68 2.00 -7.41 -2.46
C LEU A 68 1.15 -7.36 -3.74
N ARG A 69 1.80 -7.17 -4.90
CA ARG A 69 1.17 -7.16 -6.23
C ARG A 69 0.48 -8.49 -6.54
N SER A 70 1.13 -9.60 -6.22
CA SER A 70 0.57 -10.94 -6.38
C SER A 70 -0.66 -11.16 -5.50
N ARG A 71 -0.64 -10.66 -4.25
CA ARG A 71 -1.80 -10.70 -3.35
C ARG A 71 -2.97 -9.86 -3.87
N LYS A 72 -2.70 -8.63 -4.34
CA LYS A 72 -3.73 -7.74 -4.90
C LYS A 72 -4.45 -8.38 -6.10
N GLN A 73 -3.71 -9.02 -7.01
CA GLN A 73 -4.30 -9.72 -8.15
C GLN A 73 -5.18 -10.89 -7.72
N LYS A 74 -4.81 -11.63 -6.66
CA LYS A 74 -5.64 -12.71 -6.12
C LYS A 74 -6.94 -12.20 -5.51
N ILE A 75 -6.92 -11.03 -4.86
CA ILE A 75 -8.12 -10.41 -4.29
C ILE A 75 -9.06 -9.92 -5.40
N GLN A 76 -8.52 -9.30 -6.46
CA GLN A 76 -9.33 -8.81 -7.59
C GLN A 76 -9.95 -9.91 -8.46
N ARG A 77 -9.37 -11.12 -8.48
CA ARG A 77 -9.92 -12.27 -9.22
C ARG A 77 -11.01 -13.04 -8.46
N LYS A 78 -11.24 -12.71 -7.19
CA LYS A 78 -12.23 -13.36 -6.33
C LYS A 78 -13.55 -12.59 -6.23
N ASN A 79 -13.62 -11.40 -6.83
CA ASN A 79 -14.84 -10.62 -7.03
C ASN A 79 -15.19 -10.59 -8.52
#